data_AF-A0A2E1VNG7-F1
#
_entry.id   AF-A0A2E1VNG7-F1
#
_cell.length_a   1.000
_cell.length_b   1.000
_cell.length_c   1.000
_cell.angle_alpha   90.00
_cell.angle_beta   90.00
_cell.angle_gamma   90.00
#
_symmetry.space_group_name_H-M   'P 1'
#
loop_
_entity.id
_entity.type
_entity.pdbx_description
1 polymer ?
#
loop_
_entity_poly.entity_id
_entity_poly.type
_entity_poly.pdbx_seq_one_letter_code
_entity_poly.pdbx_strand_id
1 'polypeptide(L)'
;MRDTNTLELAIALREAIRARTGMAPFLVASRVHRRHLDLNRDRSESGANLGEPQLELWRSYHESIEEAARAALRLGKGRALLIDLHGHGHDHGLIELGFAISAERLRAATPLEEEAWVRGQGSLGARLDSLGLASVPSPTRPAPLAGQAYFNGGYTVRRHRGAGLRSIQIELPPHPRRLAAPQRQELVDGLADAIVGIVRDEFVLPGQNGDPGSTRELIWWGPGPDPWQAARPRSLERWAEEWPHAVTVFGVPVLFSRWVGPAHQRQVVDRIRRSWDRNADGVVDDLGSLHRLRRQGELLLVVERSNRPGSEADVPQPSWANPRILCWDQVQAWLDELETEGEPGN
;
A
#
# COMPACT_ATOMS: atom_id res chain seq x y z
N MET A 1 14.36 22.38 9.07
CA MET A 1 14.24 20.95 8.70
C MET A 1 13.62 20.89 7.31
N ARG A 2 14.28 20.26 6.33
CA ARG A 2 13.75 20.14 4.95
C ARG A 2 13.15 18.74 4.80
N ASP A 3 11.84 18.67 4.65
CA ASP A 3 11.10 17.44 4.32
C ASP A 3 11.18 17.17 2.81
N THR A 4 12.42 17.11 2.28
CA THR A 4 12.64 16.81 0.87
C THR A 4 12.27 15.35 0.61
N ASN A 5 11.48 15.11 -0.45
CA ASN A 5 11.03 13.80 -0.94
C ASN A 5 10.14 12.96 0.01
N THR A 6 9.62 13.53 1.11
CA THR A 6 8.77 12.76 2.04
C THR A 6 7.41 12.39 1.43
N LEU A 7 6.84 13.25 0.58
CA LEU A 7 5.61 12.93 -0.15
C LEU A 7 5.80 11.75 -1.12
N GLU A 8 6.90 11.76 -1.90
CA GLU A 8 7.23 10.66 -2.81
C GLU A 8 7.43 9.35 -2.05
N LEU A 9 8.12 9.41 -0.90
CA LEU A 9 8.29 8.26 -0.02
C LEU A 9 6.97 7.78 0.58
N ALA A 10 6.07 8.68 0.99
CA ALA A 10 4.76 8.32 1.51
C ALA A 10 3.90 7.61 0.45
N ILE A 11 3.93 8.10 -0.80
CA ILE A 11 3.26 7.46 -1.93
C ILE A 11 3.87 6.09 -2.22
N ALA A 12 5.20 5.98 -2.28
CA ALA A 12 5.89 4.72 -2.50
C ALA A 12 5.60 3.70 -1.39
N LEU A 13 5.61 4.14 -0.13
CA LEU A 13 5.27 3.32 1.03
C LEU A 13 3.82 2.83 0.98
N ARG A 14 2.87 3.70 0.61
CA ARG A 14 1.48 3.32 0.41
C ARG A 14 1.34 2.21 -0.64
N GLU A 15 2.02 2.33 -1.78
CA GLU A 15 1.98 1.30 -2.82
C GLU A 15 2.70 0.02 -2.40
N ALA A 16 3.80 0.12 -1.64
CA ALA A 16 4.51 -1.03 -1.09
C ALA A 16 3.65 -1.79 -0.06
N ILE A 17 2.86 -1.11 0.76
CA ILE A 17 1.88 -1.72 1.66
C ILE A 17 0.75 -2.37 0.85
N ARG A 18 0.22 -1.67 -0.15
CA ARG A 18 -0.78 -2.25 -1.08
C ARG A 18 -0.23 -3.47 -1.83
N ALA A 19 1.08 -3.54 -2.06
CA ALA A 19 1.73 -4.71 -2.61
C ALA A 19 1.62 -5.93 -1.70
N ARG A 20 1.76 -5.71 -0.40
CA ARG A 20 1.78 -6.75 0.63
C ARG A 20 0.39 -7.19 1.06
N THR A 21 -0.57 -6.27 1.10
CA THR A 21 -1.88 -6.53 1.70
C THR A 21 -3.02 -6.47 0.69
N GLY A 22 -2.75 -5.97 -0.52
CA GLY A 22 -3.75 -5.67 -1.54
C GLY A 22 -4.62 -4.44 -1.21
N MET A 23 -4.44 -3.83 -0.04
CA MET A 23 -5.16 -2.62 0.38
C MET A 23 -4.17 -1.49 0.62
N ALA A 24 -4.58 -0.28 0.29
CA ALA A 24 -3.75 0.88 0.53
C ALA A 24 -4.17 1.60 1.82
N PRO A 25 -3.22 2.05 2.64
CA PRO A 25 -3.55 2.98 3.73
C PRO A 25 -4.16 4.27 3.15
N PHE A 26 -5.01 4.90 3.95
CA PHE A 26 -5.42 6.28 3.70
C PHE A 26 -4.19 7.20 3.76
N LEU A 27 -4.09 8.15 2.84
CA LEU A 27 -3.00 9.10 2.78
C LEU A 27 -3.56 10.52 2.84
N VAL A 28 -3.24 11.24 3.91
CA VAL A 28 -3.50 12.68 4.04
C VAL A 28 -2.17 13.40 3.96
N ALA A 29 -2.00 14.22 2.93
CA ALA A 29 -0.77 14.97 2.71
C ALA A 29 -1.07 16.43 2.37
N SER A 30 -0.29 17.34 2.93
CA SER A 30 -0.35 18.75 2.56
C SER A 30 0.62 19.04 1.41
N ARG A 31 0.16 19.86 0.46
CA ARG A 31 1.02 20.43 -0.59
C ARG A 31 1.59 21.79 -0.19
N VAL A 32 1.26 22.29 1.01
CA VAL A 32 1.76 23.56 1.55
C VAL A 32 3.04 23.30 2.33
N HIS A 33 4.10 24.03 1.96
CA HIS A 33 5.38 23.91 2.63
C HIS A 33 5.29 24.44 4.07
N ARG A 34 5.81 23.70 5.05
CA ARG A 34 5.76 24.01 6.51
C ARG A 34 6.29 25.38 6.93
N ARG A 35 7.06 26.04 6.05
CA ARG A 35 7.54 27.42 6.24
C ARG A 35 6.41 28.46 6.16
N HIS A 36 5.32 28.10 5.49
CA HIS A 36 4.14 28.94 5.30
C HIS A 36 3.06 28.60 6.33
N LEU A 37 2.89 27.30 6.63
CA LEU A 37 2.00 26.82 7.68
C LEU A 37 2.50 25.46 8.17
N ASP A 38 2.94 25.38 9.41
CA ASP A 38 3.34 24.11 10.04
C ASP A 38 2.09 23.43 10.62
N LEU A 39 1.51 22.53 9.82
CA LEU A 39 0.31 21.77 10.19
C LEU A 39 0.56 20.75 11.31
N ASN A 40 1.82 20.52 11.70
CA ASN A 40 2.18 19.67 12.84
C ASN A 40 2.44 20.50 14.12
N ARG A 41 1.78 21.65 14.25
CA ARG A 41 1.75 22.51 15.45
C ARG A 41 0.32 22.85 15.83
N ASP A 42 0.11 23.08 17.13
CA ASP A 42 -1.16 23.61 17.61
C ASP A 42 -1.42 25.02 17.06
N ARG A 43 -2.68 25.39 16.93
CA ARG A 43 -3.13 26.71 16.47
C ARG A 43 -2.52 27.84 17.32
N SER A 44 -2.42 27.63 18.64
CA SER A 44 -1.85 28.59 19.59
C SER A 44 -0.32 28.63 19.57
N GLU A 45 0.33 27.51 19.24
CA GLU A 45 1.80 27.36 19.24
C GLU A 45 2.45 27.68 17.88
N SER A 46 1.65 27.85 16.83
CA SER A 46 2.12 28.18 15.47
C SER A 46 2.74 29.59 15.37
N GLY A 47 2.72 30.38 16.44
CA GLY A 47 3.48 31.63 16.57
C GLY A 47 3.02 32.79 15.67
N ALA A 48 1.94 32.63 14.93
CA ALA A 48 1.37 33.67 14.10
C ALA A 48 -0.15 33.65 14.27
N ASN A 49 -0.75 34.83 14.37
CA ASN A 49 -2.17 35.02 14.10
C ASN A 49 -2.47 34.43 12.72
N LEU A 50 -2.91 33.18 12.67
CA LEU A 50 -3.32 32.54 11.42
C LEU A 50 -4.51 33.35 10.90
N GLY A 51 -4.39 33.88 9.68
CA GLY A 51 -5.55 34.45 8.99
C GLY A 51 -6.57 33.35 8.70
N GLU A 52 -7.82 33.73 8.40
CA GLU A 52 -8.89 32.79 8.09
C GLU A 52 -8.49 31.72 7.04
N PRO A 53 -7.76 32.03 5.95
CA PRO A 53 -7.35 31.00 4.99
C PRO A 53 -6.39 29.95 5.56
N GLN A 54 -5.41 30.36 6.37
CA GLN A 54 -4.49 29.41 7.03
C GLN A 54 -5.22 28.58 8.07
N LEU A 55 -6.18 29.21 8.77
CA LEU A 55 -6.99 28.55 9.77
C LEU A 55 -7.89 27.47 9.14
N GLU A 56 -8.48 27.79 8.00
CA GLU A 56 -9.32 26.87 7.23
C GLU A 56 -8.50 25.70 6.68
N LEU A 57 -7.31 25.97 6.14
CA LEU A 57 -6.41 24.92 5.69
C LEU A 57 -5.97 24.00 6.84
N TRP A 58 -5.67 24.57 8.01
CA TRP A 58 -5.34 23.80 9.21
C TRP A 58 -6.51 22.91 9.64
N ARG A 59 -7.74 23.45 9.65
CA ARG A 59 -8.97 22.70 9.97
C ARG A 59 -9.15 21.55 8.99
N SER A 60 -9.18 21.85 7.70
CA SER A 60 -9.38 20.88 6.62
C SER A 60 -8.35 19.74 6.66
N TYR A 61 -7.09 20.05 6.96
CA TYR A 61 -6.04 19.04 7.12
C TYR A 61 -6.35 18.07 8.27
N HIS A 62 -6.68 18.57 9.46
CA HIS A 62 -6.96 17.69 10.61
C HIS A 62 -8.31 17.00 10.52
N GLU A 63 -9.34 17.64 9.96
CA GLU A 63 -10.63 17.00 9.69
C GLU A 63 -10.50 15.84 8.70
N SER A 64 -9.62 15.98 7.69
CA SER A 64 -9.30 14.88 6.77
C SER A 64 -8.63 13.69 7.48
N ILE A 65 -7.76 13.96 8.46
CA ILE A 65 -7.15 12.91 9.30
C ILE A 65 -8.24 12.24 10.15
N GLU A 66 -9.14 13.01 10.76
CA GLU A 66 -10.22 12.49 11.59
C GLU A 66 -11.23 11.65 10.78
N GLU A 67 -11.53 12.03 9.54
CA GLU A 67 -12.34 11.24 8.62
C GLU A 67 -11.65 9.92 8.23
N ALA A 68 -10.38 9.99 7.82
CA ALA A 68 -9.59 8.81 7.47
C ALA A 68 -9.45 7.85 8.68
N ALA A 69 -9.21 8.38 9.87
CA ALA A 69 -9.12 7.60 11.10
C ALA A 69 -10.45 6.90 11.44
N ARG A 70 -11.59 7.60 11.32
CA ARG A 70 -12.93 6.97 11.49
C ARG A 70 -13.16 5.85 10.49
N ALA A 71 -12.77 6.04 9.23
CA ALA A 71 -12.86 5.00 8.21
C ALA A 71 -11.97 3.79 8.55
N ALA A 72 -10.71 4.04 8.92
CA ALA A 72 -9.76 3.00 9.32
C ALA A 72 -10.23 2.22 10.56
N LEU A 73 -10.77 2.90 11.58
CA LEU A 73 -11.31 2.25 12.78
C LEU A 73 -12.51 1.36 12.45
N ARG A 74 -13.41 1.76 11.55
CA ARG A 74 -14.52 0.90 11.10
C ARG A 74 -13.99 -0.36 10.41
N LEU A 75 -13.02 -0.21 9.51
CA LEU A 75 -12.42 -1.33 8.79
C LEU A 75 -11.63 -2.27 9.71
N GLY A 76 -10.89 -1.72 10.67
CA GLY A 76 -10.08 -2.45 11.64
C GLY A 76 -10.82 -2.87 12.91
N LYS A 77 -12.17 -2.93 12.88
CA LYS A 77 -13.03 -3.36 14.00
C LYS A 77 -12.71 -2.67 15.33
N GLY A 78 -12.51 -1.36 15.28
CA GLY A 78 -12.23 -0.50 16.44
C GLY A 78 -10.74 -0.33 16.75
N ARG A 79 -9.81 -0.86 15.96
CA ARG A 79 -8.37 -0.58 16.08
C ARG A 79 -7.80 -0.04 14.77
N ALA A 80 -6.98 1.01 14.85
CA ALA A 80 -6.31 1.59 13.69
C ALA A 80 -4.94 2.18 14.07
N LEU A 81 -4.05 2.28 13.09
CA LEU A 81 -2.72 2.88 13.22
C LEU A 81 -2.62 4.13 12.35
N LEU A 82 -2.24 5.25 12.95
CA LEU A 82 -1.83 6.47 12.27
C LEU A 82 -0.30 6.55 12.25
N ILE A 83 0.27 6.78 11.08
CA ILE A 83 1.70 7.00 10.89
C ILE A 83 1.90 8.43 10.40
N ASP A 84 2.62 9.22 11.18
CA ASP A 84 3.02 10.59 10.85
C ASP A 84 4.46 10.56 10.32
N LEU A 85 4.64 10.66 9.00
CA LEU A 85 5.93 10.46 8.34
C LEU A 85 6.66 11.79 8.06
N HIS A 86 7.88 11.91 8.58
CA HIS A 86 8.72 13.11 8.50
C HIS A 86 10.17 12.77 8.15
N GLY A 87 10.98 13.80 7.93
CA GLY A 87 12.42 13.65 7.71
C GLY A 87 13.25 14.57 8.57
N HIS A 88 14.15 14.01 9.38
CA HIS A 88 15.02 14.79 10.26
C HIS A 88 16.41 15.07 9.69
N GLY A 89 17.07 16.05 10.31
CA GLY A 89 18.39 16.56 9.94
C GLY A 89 19.49 16.16 10.92
N HIS A 90 19.23 15.27 11.88
CA HIS A 90 20.23 14.86 12.85
C HIS A 90 21.30 13.97 12.19
N ASP A 91 22.49 13.94 12.76
CA ASP A 91 23.71 13.34 12.23
C ASP A 91 23.90 11.86 12.61
N HIS A 92 23.18 11.37 13.62
CA HIS A 92 23.30 9.99 14.11
C HIS A 92 22.71 8.92 13.17
N GLY A 93 21.96 9.31 12.13
CA GLY A 93 21.50 8.39 11.08
C GLY A 93 20.50 7.31 11.51
N LEU A 94 19.86 7.46 12.67
CA LEU A 94 18.83 6.54 13.17
C LEU A 94 17.45 6.98 12.69
N ILE A 95 16.56 6.04 12.41
CA ILE A 95 15.11 6.33 12.30
C ILE A 95 14.58 6.62 13.70
N GLU A 96 13.95 7.78 13.91
CA GLU A 96 13.35 8.12 15.20
C GLU A 96 11.85 7.81 15.20
N LEU A 97 11.39 7.09 16.23
CA LEU A 97 10.00 6.66 16.39
C LEU A 97 9.33 7.42 17.53
N GLY A 98 8.56 8.45 17.21
CA GLY A 98 7.90 9.30 18.19
C GLY A 98 6.54 8.77 18.67
N PHE A 99 6.45 8.36 19.94
CA PHE A 99 5.23 7.84 20.59
C PHE A 99 4.49 8.87 21.48
N ALA A 100 4.87 10.15 21.38
CA ALA A 100 4.62 11.21 22.37
C ALA A 100 5.20 10.93 23.77
N ILE A 101 6.35 10.25 23.83
CA ILE A 101 7.08 9.97 25.07
C ILE A 101 8.44 10.67 25.01
N SER A 102 8.74 11.53 26.00
CA SER A 102 9.99 12.30 25.99
C SER A 102 11.24 11.41 26.07
N ALA A 103 12.36 11.95 25.60
CA ALA A 103 13.66 11.29 25.68
C ALA A 103 14.05 10.98 27.14
N GLU A 104 13.77 11.88 28.08
CA GLU A 104 14.01 11.62 29.51
C GLU A 104 13.15 10.47 30.02
N ARG A 105 11.88 10.42 29.62
CA ARG A 105 10.96 9.37 30.05
C ARG A 105 11.35 8.00 29.50
N LEU A 106 11.81 7.93 28.24
CA LEU A 106 12.34 6.68 27.66
C LEU A 106 13.58 6.17 28.41
N ARG A 107 14.42 7.07 28.92
CA ARG A 107 15.63 6.73 29.71
C ARG A 107 15.35 6.39 31.17
N ALA A 108 14.21 6.82 31.71
CA ALA A 108 13.90 6.62 33.12
C ALA A 108 13.83 5.12 33.47
N ALA A 109 14.25 4.78 34.70
CA ALA A 109 14.21 3.41 35.20
C ALA A 109 12.78 2.90 35.49
N THR A 110 11.83 3.81 35.65
CA THR A 110 10.42 3.46 35.85
C THR A 110 9.83 2.86 34.57
N PRO A 111 9.17 1.69 34.63
CA PRO A 111 8.56 1.06 33.47
C PRO A 111 7.58 1.96 32.71
N LEU A 112 7.46 1.72 31.40
CA LEU A 112 6.47 2.37 30.55
C LEU A 112 5.19 1.53 30.52
N GLU A 113 4.01 2.16 30.56
CA GLU A 113 2.72 1.46 30.54
C GLU A 113 2.51 0.58 29.29
N GLU A 114 3.11 0.97 28.15
CA GLU A 114 3.06 0.20 26.89
C GLU A 114 4.48 -0.14 26.39
N GLU A 115 5.37 -0.54 27.28
CA GLU A 115 6.78 -0.81 26.94
C GLU A 115 6.95 -1.81 25.79
N ALA A 116 6.14 -2.87 25.75
CA ALA A 116 6.17 -3.87 24.69
C ALA A 116 5.89 -3.26 23.30
N TRP A 117 4.94 -2.32 23.22
CA TRP A 117 4.59 -1.60 21.99
C TRP A 117 5.67 -0.60 21.56
N VAL A 118 6.28 0.10 22.52
CA VAL A 118 7.28 1.15 22.25
C VAL A 118 8.62 0.53 21.85
N ARG A 119 9.09 -0.48 22.59
CA ARG A 119 10.46 -1.00 22.46
C ARG A 119 10.63 -2.48 22.83
N GLY A 120 9.53 -3.24 22.93
CA GLY A 120 9.58 -4.69 23.11
C GLY A 120 9.95 -5.44 21.83
N GLN A 121 10.12 -6.75 21.93
CA GLN A 121 10.55 -7.60 20.80
C GLN A 121 9.55 -7.61 19.62
N GLY A 122 8.28 -7.28 19.85
CA GLY A 122 7.26 -7.14 18.80
C GLY A 122 7.10 -5.71 18.26
N SER A 123 7.84 -4.73 18.79
CA SER A 123 7.67 -3.31 18.45
C SER A 123 8.07 -3.00 17.01
N LEU A 124 7.62 -1.84 16.52
CA LEU A 124 8.07 -1.33 15.21
C LEU A 124 9.60 -1.22 15.15
N GLY A 125 10.24 -0.74 16.21
CA GLY A 125 11.69 -0.59 16.26
C GLY A 125 12.43 -1.93 16.19
N ALA A 126 11.90 -2.98 16.82
CA ALA A 126 12.47 -4.33 16.72
C ALA A 126 12.44 -4.86 15.27
N ARG A 127 11.34 -4.64 14.56
CA ARG A 127 11.18 -5.05 13.16
C ARG A 127 12.11 -4.27 12.24
N LEU A 128 12.18 -2.95 12.41
CA LEU A 128 13.10 -2.11 11.65
C LEU A 128 14.55 -2.56 11.85
N ASP A 129 14.97 -2.79 13.10
CA ASP A 129 16.30 -3.30 13.41
C ASP A 129 16.57 -4.66 12.72
N SER A 130 15.60 -5.57 12.70
CA SER A 130 15.74 -6.89 12.03
C SER A 130 15.91 -6.80 10.50
N LEU A 131 15.48 -5.69 9.91
CA LEU A 131 15.60 -5.39 8.48
C LEU A 131 16.82 -4.51 8.17
N GLY A 132 17.70 -4.29 9.15
CA GLY A 132 18.89 -3.43 9.01
C GLY A 132 18.59 -1.92 9.05
N LEU A 133 17.35 -1.54 9.38
CA LEU A 133 16.92 -0.15 9.51
C LEU A 133 17.03 0.29 10.97
N ALA A 134 18.23 0.69 11.39
CA ALA A 134 18.49 1.07 12.78
C ALA A 134 17.54 2.18 13.25
N SER A 135 16.86 1.93 14.38
CA SER A 135 15.84 2.84 14.91
C SER A 135 15.97 3.11 16.40
N VAL A 136 15.27 4.14 16.88
CA VAL A 136 15.16 4.50 18.30
C VAL A 136 13.77 5.08 18.61
N PRO A 137 13.06 4.61 19.65
CA PRO A 137 13.40 3.49 20.52
C PRO A 137 13.19 2.10 19.86
N SER A 138 13.99 1.14 20.28
CA SER A 138 13.92 -0.29 19.92
C SER A 138 14.44 -1.16 21.08
N PRO A 139 14.32 -2.50 21.04
CA PRO A 139 14.91 -3.35 22.08
C PRO A 139 16.43 -3.17 22.23
N THR A 140 17.13 -2.94 21.12
CA THR A 140 18.60 -2.74 21.12
C THR A 140 18.99 -1.30 21.42
N ARG A 141 18.09 -0.34 21.15
CA ARG A 141 18.25 1.10 21.43
C ARG A 141 17.03 1.62 22.18
N PRO A 142 16.89 1.31 23.48
CA PRO A 142 15.64 1.54 24.23
C PRO A 142 15.28 3.02 24.43
N ALA A 143 16.23 3.94 24.24
CA ALA A 143 16.05 5.38 24.33
C ALA A 143 17.17 6.12 23.56
N PRO A 144 16.96 7.37 23.13
CA PRO A 144 18.04 8.22 22.65
C PRO A 144 19.04 8.53 23.78
N LEU A 145 20.32 8.70 23.43
CA LEU A 145 21.38 9.03 24.37
C LEU A 145 21.10 10.35 25.10
N ALA A 146 21.69 10.53 26.29
CA ALA A 146 21.58 11.80 27.00
C ALA A 146 22.17 12.94 26.15
N GLY A 147 21.41 14.03 26.00
CA GLY A 147 21.79 15.16 25.15
C GLY A 147 21.63 14.95 23.64
N GLN A 148 21.30 13.74 23.19
CA GLN A 148 20.98 13.47 21.78
C GLN A 148 19.61 14.05 21.44
N ALA A 149 19.55 14.81 20.33
CA ALA A 149 18.29 15.31 19.80
C ALA A 149 17.37 14.15 19.39
N TYR A 150 16.06 14.32 19.63
CA TYR A 150 15.07 13.29 19.37
C TYR A 150 13.69 13.91 19.19
N PHE A 151 13.01 13.55 18.10
CA PHE A 151 11.64 13.93 17.83
C PHE A 151 10.69 12.89 18.45
N ASN A 152 10.14 13.26 19.61
CA ASN A 152 9.28 12.37 20.38
C ASN A 152 7.85 12.20 19.86
N GLY A 153 7.51 12.76 18.70
CA GLY A 153 6.17 12.78 18.11
C GLY A 153 5.52 14.16 18.25
N GLY A 154 5.11 14.76 17.14
CA GLY A 154 4.59 16.12 17.04
C GLY A 154 3.14 16.29 17.47
N TYR A 155 2.54 17.41 17.07
CA TYR A 155 1.13 17.73 17.36
C TYR A 155 0.17 16.70 16.78
N THR A 156 0.38 16.27 15.53
CA THR A 156 -0.46 15.26 14.85
C THR A 156 -0.55 13.98 15.66
N VAL A 157 0.58 13.44 16.12
CA VAL A 157 0.63 12.23 16.96
C VAL A 157 -0.09 12.43 18.28
N ARG A 158 0.10 13.59 18.93
CA ARG A 158 -0.52 13.91 20.22
C ARG A 158 -2.03 14.11 20.11
N ARG A 159 -2.48 14.80 19.07
CA ARG A 159 -3.89 15.13 18.81
C ARG A 159 -4.69 13.91 18.38
N HIS A 160 -4.15 13.12 17.45
CA HIS A 160 -4.87 12.04 16.78
C HIS A 160 -4.49 10.68 17.38
N ARG A 161 -4.95 10.43 18.61
CA ARG A 161 -4.76 9.16 19.32
C ARG A 161 -5.87 8.90 20.33
N GLY A 162 -6.00 7.65 20.77
CA GLY A 162 -7.03 7.21 21.72
C GLY A 162 -8.23 6.55 21.03
N ALA A 163 -9.18 6.03 21.81
CA ALA A 163 -10.37 5.32 21.31
C ALA A 163 -10.05 4.23 20.24
N GLY A 164 -8.95 3.49 20.45
CA GLY A 164 -8.50 2.44 19.53
C GLY A 164 -7.56 2.91 18.40
N LEU A 165 -7.35 4.22 18.23
CA LEU A 165 -6.36 4.78 17.32
C LEU A 165 -5.00 4.92 18.04
N ARG A 166 -4.00 4.16 17.57
CA ARG A 166 -2.59 4.37 17.96
C ARG A 166 -1.91 5.27 16.93
N SER A 167 -0.98 6.10 17.37
CA SER A 167 -0.22 7.00 16.50
C SER A 167 1.29 6.86 16.75
N ILE A 168 2.06 6.90 15.67
CA ILE A 168 3.54 6.88 15.69
C ILE A 168 4.04 7.93 14.72
N GLN A 169 5.01 8.75 15.14
CA GLN A 169 5.80 9.56 14.21
C GLN A 169 7.00 8.75 13.74
N ILE A 170 7.25 8.71 12.44
CA ILE A 170 8.48 8.15 11.88
C ILE A 170 9.28 9.28 11.28
N GLU A 171 10.49 9.50 11.80
CA GLU A 171 11.42 10.50 11.30
C GLU A 171 12.57 9.79 10.58
N LEU A 172 12.67 10.02 9.27
CA LEU A 172 13.69 9.40 8.44
C LEU A 172 14.96 10.26 8.35
N PRO A 173 16.17 9.69 8.54
CA PRO A 173 17.40 10.46 8.49
C PRO A 173 17.69 10.99 7.07
N PRO A 174 18.61 11.96 6.92
CA PRO A 174 18.85 12.61 5.64
C PRO A 174 19.29 11.67 4.52
N HIS A 175 20.14 10.68 4.83
CA HIS A 175 20.73 9.80 3.83
C HIS A 175 19.67 8.92 3.14
N PRO A 176 18.80 8.18 3.85
CA PRO A 176 17.71 7.42 3.23
C PRO A 176 16.79 8.22 2.30
N ARG A 177 16.55 9.50 2.59
CA ARG A 177 15.69 10.39 1.80
C ARG A 177 16.32 10.88 0.49
N ARG A 178 17.64 10.71 0.35
CA ARG A 178 18.44 11.14 -0.81
C ARG A 178 19.00 9.97 -1.62
N LEU A 179 18.62 8.74 -1.28
CA LEU A 179 19.05 7.53 -1.97
C LEU A 179 18.64 7.54 -3.45
N ALA A 180 19.48 6.91 -4.28
CA ALA A 180 19.14 6.57 -5.65
C ALA A 180 17.97 5.57 -5.69
N ALA A 181 17.29 5.45 -6.83
CA ALA A 181 16.04 4.71 -6.95
C ALA A 181 16.07 3.27 -6.36
N PRO A 182 17.09 2.42 -6.61
CA PRO A 182 17.11 1.06 -6.07
C PRO A 182 17.19 1.02 -4.53
N GLN A 183 18.08 1.80 -3.94
CA GLN A 183 18.28 1.85 -2.49
C GLN A 183 17.08 2.51 -1.78
N ARG A 184 16.43 3.48 -2.44
CA ARG A 184 15.19 4.09 -1.94
C ARG A 184 14.07 3.06 -1.91
N GLN A 185 13.99 2.19 -2.91
CA GLN A 185 13.01 1.12 -2.95
C GLN A 185 13.25 0.09 -1.82
N GLU A 186 14.50 -0.29 -1.56
CA GLU A 186 14.86 -1.16 -0.42
C GLU A 186 14.43 -0.57 0.93
N LEU A 187 14.64 0.74 1.14
CA LEU A 187 14.14 1.44 2.33
C LEU A 187 12.61 1.37 2.41
N VAL A 188 11.92 1.69 1.32
CA VAL A 188 10.45 1.68 1.24
C VAL A 188 9.90 0.29 1.54
N ASP A 189 10.53 -0.75 1.00
CA ASP A 189 10.16 -2.14 1.23
C ASP A 189 10.39 -2.55 2.68
N GLY A 190 11.55 -2.24 3.26
CA GLY A 190 11.82 -2.52 4.67
C GLY A 190 10.87 -1.79 5.63
N LEU A 191 10.53 -0.53 5.34
CA LEU A 191 9.50 0.21 6.09
C LEU A 191 8.12 -0.44 5.95
N ALA A 192 7.74 -0.83 4.73
CA ALA A 192 6.47 -1.49 4.46
C ALA A 192 6.37 -2.85 5.17
N ASP A 193 7.42 -3.67 5.14
CA ASP A 193 7.48 -4.95 5.84
C ASP A 193 7.37 -4.78 7.34
N ALA A 194 8.08 -3.80 7.92
CA ALA A 194 7.98 -3.50 9.35
C ALA A 194 6.57 -3.05 9.75
N ILE A 195 5.96 -2.15 8.98
CA ILE A 195 4.61 -1.60 9.22
C ILE A 195 3.54 -2.68 9.02
N VAL A 196 3.62 -3.48 7.98
CA VAL A 196 2.68 -4.59 7.74
C VAL A 196 2.82 -5.63 8.84
N GLY A 197 4.04 -5.95 9.28
CA GLY A 197 4.26 -6.88 10.37
C GLY A 197 3.61 -6.45 11.68
N ILE A 198 3.72 -5.17 12.07
CA ILE A 198 3.04 -4.64 13.25
C ILE A 198 1.52 -4.57 13.05
N VAL A 199 1.04 -4.17 11.87
CA VAL A 199 -0.40 -4.16 11.57
C VAL A 199 -0.99 -5.55 11.66
N ARG A 200 -0.34 -6.57 11.10
CA ARG A 200 -0.78 -7.96 11.17
C ARG A 200 -0.86 -8.47 12.61
N ASP A 201 0.16 -8.18 13.42
CA ASP A 201 0.26 -8.76 14.76
C ASP A 201 -0.62 -8.03 15.79
N GLU A 202 -0.86 -6.72 15.60
CA GLU A 202 -1.55 -5.87 16.57
C GLU A 202 -2.91 -5.34 16.10
N PHE A 203 -3.25 -5.46 14.82
CA PHE A 203 -4.46 -4.88 14.24
C PHE A 203 -5.20 -5.88 13.36
N VAL A 204 -6.44 -5.55 13.00
CA VAL A 204 -7.25 -6.35 12.08
C VAL A 204 -7.11 -5.77 10.69
N LEU A 205 -6.53 -6.53 9.76
CA LEU A 205 -6.59 -6.18 8.35
C LEU A 205 -8.01 -6.36 7.82
N PRO A 206 -8.58 -5.36 7.12
CA PRO A 206 -9.86 -5.52 6.46
C PRO A 206 -9.80 -6.65 5.42
N GLY A 207 -10.91 -7.38 5.27
CA GLY A 207 -11.01 -8.43 4.26
C GLY A 207 -10.99 -7.84 2.84
N GLN A 208 -10.24 -8.49 1.94
CA GLN A 208 -10.30 -8.22 0.50
C GLN A 208 -11.69 -8.58 -0.04
N ASN A 209 -12.40 -7.62 -0.64
CA ASN A 209 -13.66 -7.89 -1.33
C ASN A 209 -13.34 -8.44 -2.73
N GLY A 210 -13.70 -9.70 -2.98
CA GLY A 210 -13.36 -10.44 -4.19
C GLY A 210 -14.45 -10.44 -5.27
N ASP A 211 -15.35 -9.46 -5.24
CA ASP A 211 -16.46 -9.41 -6.18
C ASP A 211 -15.96 -9.02 -7.58
N PRO A 212 -16.27 -9.84 -8.60
CA PRO A 212 -15.89 -9.55 -9.97
C PRO A 212 -16.62 -8.30 -10.49
N GLY A 213 -15.86 -7.29 -10.90
CA GLY A 213 -16.33 -6.09 -11.59
C GLY A 213 -16.25 -6.21 -13.11
N SER A 214 -16.65 -5.16 -13.82
CA SER A 214 -16.59 -5.11 -15.29
C SER A 214 -15.14 -4.94 -15.77
N THR A 215 -14.72 -5.73 -16.77
CA THR A 215 -13.39 -5.55 -17.40
C THR A 215 -13.21 -4.23 -18.13
N ARG A 216 -14.31 -3.55 -18.47
CA ARG A 216 -14.24 -2.22 -19.11
C ARG A 216 -13.51 -1.22 -18.21
N GLU A 217 -13.67 -1.32 -16.89
CA GLU A 217 -12.92 -0.50 -15.94
C GLU A 217 -11.43 -0.84 -15.98
N LEU A 218 -11.07 -2.12 -16.10
CA LEU A 218 -9.66 -2.54 -16.21
C LEU A 218 -8.99 -2.06 -17.50
N ILE A 219 -9.71 -2.09 -18.63
CA ILE A 219 -9.21 -1.56 -19.93
C ILE A 219 -8.91 -0.06 -19.81
N TRP A 220 -9.71 0.68 -19.05
CA TRP A 220 -9.47 2.09 -18.75
C TRP A 220 -8.24 2.35 -17.88
N TRP A 221 -7.71 1.34 -17.17
CA TRP A 221 -6.42 1.43 -16.46
C TRP A 221 -5.19 1.21 -17.36
N GLY A 222 -5.38 0.89 -18.65
CA GLY A 222 -4.34 0.92 -19.70
C GLY A 222 -3.97 2.34 -20.14
N PRO A 223 -3.13 2.55 -21.19
CA PRO A 223 -2.68 3.87 -21.61
C PRO A 223 -3.87 4.83 -21.73
N GLY A 224 -3.81 5.90 -20.94
CA GLY A 224 -4.95 6.72 -20.56
C GLY A 224 -5.66 7.46 -21.70
N PRO A 225 -6.74 8.18 -21.37
CA PRO A 225 -7.69 8.71 -22.34
C PRO A 225 -7.19 10.04 -22.94
N ASP A 226 -7.03 10.09 -24.26
CA ASP A 226 -6.98 11.34 -25.02
C ASP A 226 -7.64 11.15 -26.40
N PRO A 227 -8.16 12.21 -27.04
CA PRO A 227 -9.56 12.56 -27.19
C PRO A 227 -10.09 12.21 -28.60
N TRP A 228 -9.45 11.27 -29.29
CA TRP A 228 -9.91 10.84 -30.60
C TRP A 228 -10.95 9.73 -30.45
N GLN A 229 -12.18 10.15 -30.13
CA GLN A 229 -13.42 9.37 -30.14
C GLN A 229 -13.83 8.83 -31.53
N ALA A 230 -12.87 8.57 -32.42
CA ALA A 230 -13.13 8.07 -33.76
C ALA A 230 -12.21 6.89 -34.13
N ALA A 231 -11.99 5.98 -33.19
CA ALA A 231 -11.64 4.59 -33.45
C ALA A 231 -11.88 3.82 -32.15
N ARG A 232 -13.12 3.34 -31.91
CA ARG A 232 -13.31 2.23 -30.96
C ARG A 232 -12.66 1.02 -31.62
N PRO A 233 -11.53 0.48 -31.14
CA PRO A 233 -11.01 -0.75 -31.71
C PRO A 233 -12.06 -1.82 -31.45
N ARG A 234 -12.62 -2.40 -32.52
CA ARG A 234 -13.55 -3.54 -32.39
C ARG A 234 -12.92 -4.67 -31.56
N SER A 235 -11.59 -4.76 -31.54
CA SER A 235 -10.81 -5.70 -30.73
C SER A 235 -10.94 -5.48 -29.23
N LEU A 236 -10.93 -4.23 -28.72
CA LEU A 236 -11.11 -3.97 -27.28
C LEU A 236 -12.55 -4.23 -26.81
N GLU A 237 -13.53 -3.90 -27.65
CA GLU A 237 -14.94 -4.20 -27.35
C GLU A 237 -15.18 -5.71 -27.35
N ARG A 238 -14.69 -6.41 -28.39
CA ARG A 238 -14.72 -7.87 -28.47
C ARG A 238 -13.96 -8.53 -27.32
N TRP A 239 -12.82 -7.98 -26.91
CA TRP A 239 -12.08 -8.43 -25.73
C TRP A 239 -12.91 -8.29 -24.46
N ALA A 240 -13.55 -7.14 -24.24
CA ALA A 240 -14.42 -6.93 -23.08
C ALA A 240 -15.65 -7.86 -23.10
N GLU A 241 -16.15 -8.25 -24.27
CA GLU A 241 -17.22 -9.25 -24.40
C GLU A 241 -16.73 -10.67 -24.10
N GLU A 242 -15.51 -11.02 -24.52
CA GLU A 242 -14.89 -12.32 -24.24
C GLU A 242 -14.46 -12.46 -22.79
N TRP A 243 -14.07 -11.36 -22.16
CA TRP A 243 -13.66 -11.25 -20.77
C TRP A 243 -14.55 -10.22 -20.08
N PRO A 244 -15.77 -10.55 -19.66
CA PRO A 244 -16.69 -9.56 -19.09
C PRO A 244 -16.42 -9.25 -17.62
N HIS A 245 -15.65 -10.09 -16.93
CA HIS A 245 -15.41 -9.97 -15.49
C HIS A 245 -13.92 -9.88 -15.12
N ALA A 246 -13.60 -8.96 -14.22
CA ALA A 246 -12.28 -8.80 -13.61
C ALA A 246 -12.39 -8.75 -12.09
N VAL A 247 -11.37 -9.25 -11.41
CA VAL A 247 -11.15 -9.01 -9.98
C VAL A 247 -9.67 -8.76 -9.76
N THR A 248 -9.34 -7.94 -8.77
CA THR A 248 -7.95 -7.72 -8.39
C THR A 248 -7.65 -8.56 -7.15
N VAL A 249 -6.65 -9.44 -7.23
CA VAL A 249 -6.18 -10.22 -6.08
C VAL A 249 -4.78 -9.72 -5.75
N PHE A 250 -4.59 -9.12 -4.58
CA PHE A 250 -3.33 -8.49 -4.19
C PHE A 250 -2.72 -7.68 -5.34
N GLY A 251 -3.49 -6.72 -5.88
CA GLY A 251 -3.07 -5.81 -6.96
C GLY A 251 -2.76 -6.46 -8.32
N VAL A 252 -2.92 -7.77 -8.48
CA VAL A 252 -2.82 -8.46 -9.77
C VAL A 252 -4.21 -8.64 -10.36
N PRO A 253 -4.47 -8.15 -11.58
CA PRO A 253 -5.75 -8.38 -12.24
C PRO A 253 -5.92 -9.85 -12.64
N VAL A 254 -7.09 -10.38 -12.33
CA VAL A 254 -7.56 -11.71 -12.74
C VAL A 254 -8.79 -11.51 -13.62
N LEU A 255 -8.66 -11.88 -14.89
CA LEU A 255 -9.69 -11.75 -15.91
C LEU A 255 -10.37 -13.09 -16.13
N PHE A 256 -11.70 -13.09 -16.15
CA PHE A 256 -12.50 -14.28 -16.41
C PHE A 256 -13.15 -14.19 -17.78
N SER A 257 -12.99 -15.26 -18.55
CA SER A 257 -13.74 -15.38 -19.80
C SER A 257 -15.24 -15.47 -19.52
N ARG A 258 -16.07 -15.07 -20.50
CA ARG A 258 -17.54 -15.04 -20.39
C ARG A 258 -18.19 -16.37 -20.03
N TRP A 259 -17.44 -17.45 -20.19
CA TRP A 259 -17.89 -18.81 -19.91
C TRP A 259 -17.75 -19.20 -18.43
N VAL A 260 -16.89 -18.52 -17.66
CA VAL A 260 -16.68 -18.85 -16.24
C VAL A 260 -17.83 -18.30 -15.41
N GLY A 261 -18.67 -19.17 -14.86
CA GLY A 261 -19.79 -18.76 -14.00
C GLY A 261 -19.36 -18.15 -12.65
N PRO A 262 -20.18 -17.28 -12.01
CA PRO A 262 -19.79 -16.53 -10.79
C PRO A 262 -19.33 -17.39 -9.60
N ALA A 263 -19.91 -18.58 -9.41
CA ALA A 263 -19.48 -19.49 -8.34
C ALA A 263 -18.06 -20.00 -8.57
N HIS A 264 -17.71 -20.31 -9.82
CA HIS A 264 -16.38 -20.76 -10.21
C HIS A 264 -15.38 -19.59 -10.14
N GLN A 265 -15.78 -18.38 -10.55
CA GLN A 265 -14.96 -17.17 -10.39
C GLN A 265 -14.52 -17.00 -8.92
N ARG A 266 -15.47 -17.05 -7.97
CA ARG A 266 -15.17 -16.96 -6.53
C ARG A 266 -14.23 -18.06 -6.05
N GLN A 267 -14.45 -19.31 -6.49
CA GLN A 267 -13.57 -20.42 -6.13
C GLN A 267 -12.13 -20.22 -6.61
N VAL A 268 -11.95 -19.69 -7.83
CA VAL A 268 -10.61 -19.37 -8.38
C VAL A 268 -9.97 -18.23 -7.60
N VAL A 269 -10.70 -17.16 -7.32
CA VAL A 269 -10.21 -16.03 -6.50
C VAL A 269 -9.73 -16.51 -5.14
N ASP A 270 -10.56 -17.30 -4.45
CA ASP A 270 -10.21 -17.84 -3.13
C ASP A 270 -8.98 -18.75 -3.20
N ARG A 271 -8.81 -19.51 -4.29
CA ARG A 271 -7.65 -20.37 -4.48
C ARG A 271 -6.37 -19.56 -4.75
N ILE A 272 -6.43 -18.55 -5.63
CA ILE A 272 -5.28 -17.66 -5.89
C ILE A 272 -4.90 -16.93 -4.60
N ARG A 273 -5.88 -16.37 -3.89
CA ARG A 273 -5.67 -15.70 -2.61
C ARG A 273 -4.99 -16.63 -1.61
N ARG A 274 -5.50 -17.85 -1.38
CA ARG A 274 -4.88 -18.85 -0.49
C ARG A 274 -3.50 -19.32 -0.96
N SER A 275 -3.18 -19.21 -2.25
CA SER A 275 -1.86 -19.58 -2.76
C SER A 275 -0.79 -18.53 -2.44
N TRP A 276 -1.18 -17.25 -2.37
CA TRP A 276 -0.31 -16.14 -2.03
C TRP A 276 -0.32 -15.77 -0.55
N ASP A 277 -1.43 -16.01 0.15
CA ASP A 277 -1.65 -15.80 1.58
C ASP A 277 -2.08 -17.15 2.18
N ARG A 278 -1.10 -18.02 2.48
CA ARG A 278 -1.34 -19.42 2.87
C ARG A 278 -1.83 -19.56 4.29
N ASN A 279 -1.48 -18.59 5.14
CA ASN A 279 -1.91 -18.55 6.54
C ASN A 279 -3.20 -17.71 6.74
N ALA A 280 -3.72 -17.10 5.68
CA ALA A 280 -4.94 -16.29 5.66
C ALA A 280 -4.88 -15.06 6.58
N ASP A 281 -3.70 -14.49 6.76
CA ASP A 281 -3.48 -13.30 7.61
C ASP A 281 -3.69 -11.97 6.84
N GLY A 282 -3.95 -12.04 5.54
CA GLY A 282 -4.13 -10.87 4.68
C GLY A 282 -2.82 -10.28 4.15
N VAL A 283 -1.70 -10.98 4.32
CA VAL A 283 -0.37 -10.61 3.84
C VAL A 283 0.15 -11.65 2.86
N VAL A 284 0.85 -11.19 1.81
CA VAL A 284 1.43 -12.06 0.80
C VAL A 284 2.71 -12.73 1.34
N ASP A 285 2.72 -14.06 1.35
CA ASP A 285 3.84 -14.90 1.79
C ASP A 285 5.03 -14.92 0.81
N ASP A 286 4.77 -14.85 -0.50
CA ASP A 286 5.78 -14.84 -1.57
C ASP A 286 5.67 -13.56 -2.41
N LEU A 287 6.17 -12.46 -1.84
CA LEU A 287 6.23 -11.17 -2.51
C LEU A 287 7.06 -11.22 -3.79
N GLY A 288 8.09 -12.08 -3.88
CA GLY A 288 8.96 -12.16 -5.04
C GLY A 288 8.20 -12.57 -6.31
N SER A 289 7.33 -13.56 -6.20
CA SER A 289 6.48 -14.00 -7.30
C SER A 289 5.44 -12.94 -7.69
N LEU A 290 4.84 -12.26 -6.71
CA LEU A 290 3.87 -11.19 -6.98
C LEU A 290 4.51 -9.97 -7.66
N HIS A 291 5.73 -9.60 -7.26
CA HIS A 291 6.46 -8.48 -7.85
C HIS A 291 6.83 -8.75 -9.31
N ARG A 292 7.17 -9.98 -9.69
CA ARG A 292 7.42 -10.34 -11.09
C ARG A 292 6.17 -10.11 -11.94
N LEU A 293 5.04 -10.69 -11.52
CA LEU A 293 3.74 -10.53 -12.19
C LEU A 293 3.37 -9.04 -12.37
N ARG A 294 3.53 -8.23 -11.33
CA ARG A 294 3.18 -6.80 -11.38
C ARG A 294 4.15 -5.96 -12.22
N ARG A 295 5.46 -6.20 -12.13
CA ARG A 295 6.47 -5.42 -12.86
C ARG A 295 6.37 -5.60 -14.38
N GLN A 296 5.94 -6.78 -14.83
CA GLN A 296 5.79 -7.11 -16.25
C GLN A 296 4.39 -6.78 -16.79
N GLY A 297 3.52 -6.15 -15.96
CA GLY A 297 2.14 -5.85 -16.36
C GLY A 297 1.33 -7.11 -16.66
N GLU A 298 1.64 -8.23 -16.01
CA GLU A 298 1.04 -9.53 -16.32
C GLU A 298 -0.37 -9.64 -15.77
N LEU A 299 -1.21 -10.33 -16.54
CA LEU A 299 -2.61 -10.57 -16.25
C LEU A 299 -2.80 -12.08 -16.06
N LEU A 300 -3.63 -12.44 -15.07
CA LEU A 300 -4.06 -13.82 -14.90
C LEU A 300 -5.35 -14.03 -15.71
N LEU A 301 -5.28 -14.87 -16.73
CA LEU A 301 -6.44 -15.22 -17.54
C LEU A 301 -7.05 -16.56 -17.09
N VAL A 302 -8.34 -16.52 -16.77
CA VAL A 302 -9.12 -17.69 -16.35
C VAL A 302 -10.14 -18.06 -17.42
N VAL A 303 -9.93 -19.22 -18.03
CA VAL A 303 -10.76 -19.78 -19.10
C VAL A 303 -11.41 -21.09 -18.67
N GLU A 304 -12.69 -21.23 -18.96
CA GLU A 304 -13.40 -22.52 -18.80
C GLU A 304 -13.24 -23.34 -20.09
N ARG A 305 -12.59 -24.51 -19.98
CA ARG A 305 -12.25 -25.35 -21.14
C ARG A 305 -13.44 -26.06 -21.79
N SER A 306 -14.58 -26.15 -21.12
CA SER A 306 -15.72 -26.97 -21.55
C SER A 306 -16.76 -26.24 -22.42
N ASN A 307 -16.56 -24.96 -22.77
CA ASN A 307 -17.61 -24.16 -23.42
C ASN A 307 -17.15 -23.27 -24.59
N ARG A 308 -15.99 -23.56 -25.23
CA ARG A 308 -15.67 -22.93 -26.53
C ARG A 308 -16.47 -23.63 -27.65
N PRO A 309 -17.29 -22.93 -28.44
CA PRO A 309 -17.79 -23.48 -29.69
C PRO A 309 -16.61 -23.63 -30.66
N GLY A 310 -16.24 -24.86 -31.04
CA GLY A 310 -15.52 -25.12 -32.28
C GLY A 310 -14.02 -25.45 -32.27
N SER A 311 -13.42 -26.00 -31.20
CA SER A 311 -12.07 -26.60 -31.31
C SER A 311 -11.93 -27.91 -30.54
N GLU A 312 -12.46 -28.99 -31.11
CA GLU A 312 -12.07 -30.37 -30.81
C GLU A 312 -10.89 -30.75 -31.72
N ALA A 313 -9.67 -30.38 -31.33
CA ALA A 313 -8.41 -31.07 -31.64
C ALA A 313 -7.25 -30.20 -31.13
N ASP A 314 -6.32 -30.80 -30.40
CA ASP A 314 -5.00 -30.24 -30.05
C ASP A 314 -4.88 -29.12 -28.99
N VAL A 315 -5.66 -29.22 -27.90
CA VAL A 315 -5.23 -28.61 -26.62
C VAL A 315 -5.26 -29.67 -25.51
N PRO A 316 -4.11 -30.06 -24.92
CA PRO A 316 -4.03 -31.18 -23.98
C PRO A 316 -4.86 -30.93 -22.72
N GLN A 317 -5.46 -32.00 -22.20
CA GLN A 317 -6.51 -32.08 -21.16
C GLN A 317 -6.34 -31.14 -19.93
N PRO A 318 -7.45 -30.70 -19.27
CA PRO A 318 -7.36 -29.85 -18.08
C PRO A 318 -6.84 -30.64 -16.90
N SER A 319 -5.55 -30.53 -16.61
CA SER A 319 -5.12 -30.45 -15.21
C SER A 319 -5.19 -28.98 -14.81
N TRP A 320 -5.91 -28.67 -13.74
CA TRP A 320 -6.11 -27.32 -13.19
C TRP A 320 -4.84 -26.79 -12.49
N ALA A 321 -3.67 -27.12 -13.03
CA ALA A 321 -2.35 -26.82 -12.52
C ALA A 321 -1.76 -25.52 -13.12
N ASN A 322 -2.28 -25.02 -14.25
CA ASN A 322 -1.76 -23.83 -14.93
C ASN A 322 -2.88 -22.88 -15.37
N PRO A 323 -3.27 -21.86 -14.57
CA PRO A 323 -3.76 -20.61 -15.16
C PRO A 323 -2.75 -20.16 -16.24
N ARG A 324 -3.23 -19.69 -17.40
CA ARG A 324 -2.31 -19.09 -18.37
C ARG A 324 -1.95 -17.71 -17.84
N ILE A 325 -0.74 -17.60 -17.30
CA ILE A 325 -0.13 -16.32 -16.97
C ILE A 325 0.32 -15.73 -18.30
N LEU A 326 -0.28 -14.61 -18.69
CA LEU A 326 0.14 -13.90 -19.89
C LEU A 326 0.63 -12.50 -19.49
N CYS A 327 1.80 -12.11 -19.98
CA CYS A 327 2.23 -10.73 -19.90
C CYS A 327 1.43 -9.85 -20.88
N TRP A 328 1.43 -8.53 -20.67
CA TRP A 328 0.70 -7.62 -21.55
C TRP A 328 1.12 -7.74 -23.02
N ASP A 329 2.41 -7.96 -23.29
CA ASP A 329 2.92 -8.16 -24.65
C ASP A 329 2.35 -9.43 -25.30
N GLN A 330 2.12 -10.50 -24.53
CA GLN A 330 1.48 -11.73 -24.99
C GLN A 330 -0.03 -11.53 -25.22
N VAL A 331 -0.67 -10.64 -24.46
CA VAL A 331 -2.06 -10.23 -24.67
C VAL A 331 -2.20 -9.39 -25.94
N GLN A 332 -1.28 -8.45 -26.18
CA GLN A 332 -1.25 -7.65 -27.41
C GLN A 332 -1.03 -8.52 -28.66
N ALA A 333 -0.05 -9.43 -28.63
CA ALA A 333 0.16 -10.37 -29.73
C ALA A 333 -1.08 -11.24 -30.00
N TRP A 334 -1.78 -11.68 -28.95
CA TRP A 334 -3.03 -12.44 -29.10
C TRP A 334 -4.19 -11.59 -29.65
N LEU A 335 -4.26 -10.31 -29.30
CA LEU A 335 -5.22 -9.36 -29.86
C LEU A 335 -4.95 -9.10 -31.35
N ASP A 336 -3.69 -8.95 -31.74
CA ASP A 336 -3.27 -8.75 -33.14
C ASP A 336 -3.60 -9.99 -34.00
N GLU A 337 -3.40 -11.20 -33.46
CA GLU A 337 -3.81 -12.47 -34.10
C GLU A 337 -5.33 -12.49 -34.38
N LEU A 338 -6.15 -12.07 -33.42
CA LEU A 338 -7.61 -11.99 -33.56
C LEU A 338 -8.08 -10.94 -34.57
N GLU A 339 -7.27 -9.91 -34.84
CA GLU A 339 -7.52 -8.92 -35.90
C GLU A 339 -7.19 -9.51 -37.28
N THR A 340 -6.13 -10.31 -37.41
CA THR A 340 -5.77 -10.99 -38.66
C THR A 340 -6.72 -12.15 -39.04
N GLU A 341 -7.32 -12.85 -38.07
CA GLU A 341 -8.35 -13.86 -38.33
C GLU A 341 -9.71 -13.25 -38.74
N GLY A 342 -9.86 -11.92 -38.63
CA GLY A 342 -11.06 -11.17 -38.96
C GLY A 342 -11.15 -10.66 -40.41
N GLU A 343 -10.09 -10.75 -41.21
CA GLU A 343 -10.16 -10.53 -42.66
C GLU A 343 -10.35 -11.88 -43.37
N PRO A 344 -11.58 -12.25 -43.77
CA PRO A 344 -11.73 -13.31 -44.75
C PRO A 344 -11.04 -12.82 -46.02
N GLY A 345 -10.07 -13.59 -46.51
CA GLY A 345 -9.52 -13.39 -47.84
C GLY A 345 -10.65 -13.46 -48.88
N ASN A 346 -11.06 -12.28 -49.35
CA ASN A 346 -11.35 -11.97 -50.74
C ASN A 346 -11.53 -10.46 -50.96
#